data_AF-A0A8T0I013-F1
#
_entry.id   AF-A0A8T0I013-F1
#
_cell.length_a   1.000
_cell.length_b   1.000
_cell.length_c   1.000
_cell.angle_alpha   90.00
_cell.angle_beta   90.00
_cell.angle_gamma   90.00
#
_symmetry.space_group_name_H-M   'P 1'
#
loop_
_entity.id
_entity.type
_entity.pdbx_description
1 polymer ?
#
loop_
_entity_poly.entity_id
_entity_poly.type
_entity_poly.pdbx_seq_one_letter_code
_entity_poly.pdbx_strand_id
1 'polypeptide(L)'
;MKSASILALLLVGAAFMAVNADVVKLTDATYADKLKEQDTLWFIKFFAPWCGHCKNMAPTWEQLGKALEGEAGVEVGSVDCTTSKATCTKAEIRSYPTLKVFYNGQEVKSYQGGRDLESLKTFVLQERAEATANAAKEDVAAL
;
A
#
# COMPACT_ATOMS: atom_id res chain seq x y z
N MET A 1 -17.07 -56.85 -14.57
CA MET A 1 -17.60 -55.94 -15.61
C MET A 1 -18.75 -55.14 -15.04
N LYS A 2 -18.49 -53.85 -14.76
CA LYS A 2 -19.35 -52.67 -15.01
C LYS A 2 -18.73 -51.50 -14.26
N SER A 3 -17.96 -50.74 -15.03
CA SER A 3 -17.36 -49.46 -14.67
C SER A 3 -18.41 -48.46 -14.21
N ALA A 4 -18.06 -47.61 -13.25
CA ALA A 4 -18.68 -46.30 -13.08
C ALA A 4 -17.65 -45.36 -12.44
N SER A 5 -16.88 -44.69 -13.31
CA SER A 5 -16.14 -43.48 -12.99
C SER A 5 -17.12 -42.39 -12.58
N ILE A 6 -16.95 -41.76 -11.40
CA ILE A 6 -17.62 -40.49 -11.08
C ILE A 6 -16.63 -39.57 -10.35
N LEU A 7 -16.25 -38.54 -11.11
CA LEU A 7 -15.90 -37.17 -10.73
C LEU A 7 -14.78 -36.94 -9.70
N ALA A 8 -13.63 -36.54 -10.23
CA ALA A 8 -12.65 -35.73 -9.53
C ALA A 8 -13.29 -34.40 -9.09
N LEU A 9 -13.45 -34.22 -7.77
CA LEU A 9 -13.72 -32.91 -7.20
C LEU A 9 -12.37 -32.21 -7.01
N LEU A 10 -11.85 -31.65 -8.11
CA LEU A 10 -10.81 -30.63 -8.03
C LEU A 10 -11.46 -29.42 -7.34
N LEU A 11 -11.28 -29.31 -6.02
CA LEU A 11 -11.32 -28.01 -5.37
C LEU A 11 -10.09 -27.25 -5.86
N VAL A 12 -10.20 -26.68 -7.06
CA VAL A 12 -9.42 -25.51 -7.43
C VAL A 12 -9.90 -24.42 -6.48
N GLY A 13 -9.26 -24.35 -5.31
CA GLY A 13 -9.22 -23.10 -4.58
C GLY A 13 -8.59 -22.12 -5.55
N ALA A 14 -9.41 -21.22 -6.10
CA ALA A 14 -8.91 -20.06 -6.80
C ALA A 14 -8.09 -19.28 -5.77
N ALA A 15 -6.78 -19.54 -5.72
CA ALA A 15 -5.85 -18.61 -5.14
C ALA A 15 -6.10 -17.30 -5.88
N PHE A 16 -6.62 -16.32 -5.14
CA PHE A 16 -6.79 -14.95 -5.57
C PHE A 16 -5.44 -14.50 -6.12
N MET A 17 -5.28 -14.54 -7.44
CA MET A 17 -4.18 -13.84 -8.10
C MET A 17 -4.55 -12.36 -8.05
N ALA A 18 -4.31 -11.73 -6.91
CA ALA A 18 -4.25 -10.29 -6.81
C ALA A 18 -2.95 -9.87 -7.51
N VAL A 19 -3.03 -9.63 -8.81
CA VAL A 19 -1.98 -8.92 -9.53
C VAL A 19 -2.14 -7.45 -9.14
N ASN A 20 -1.53 -7.04 -8.02
CA ASN A 20 -1.50 -5.64 -7.64
C ASN A 20 -0.49 -4.93 -8.54
N ALA A 21 -0.97 -3.88 -9.21
CA ALA A 21 -0.14 -3.04 -10.07
C ALA A 21 1.01 -2.42 -9.27
N ASP A 22 2.20 -2.33 -9.89
CA ASP A 22 3.44 -1.76 -9.34
C ASP A 22 3.21 -0.55 -8.41
N VAL A 23 2.35 0.40 -8.79
CA VAL A 23 1.87 1.45 -7.89
C VAL A 23 0.37 1.58 -8.04
N VAL A 24 -0.37 1.41 -6.95
CA VAL A 24 -1.82 1.50 -6.95
C VAL A 24 -2.25 2.96 -7.01
N LYS A 25 -3.06 3.31 -8.02
CA LYS A 25 -3.71 4.63 -8.09
C LYS A 25 -4.92 4.65 -7.16
N LEU A 26 -4.83 5.44 -6.10
CA LEU A 26 -5.91 5.69 -5.16
C LEU A 26 -6.63 6.98 -5.53
N THR A 27 -7.96 6.95 -5.43
CA THR A 27 -8.83 8.09 -5.73
C THR A 27 -9.78 8.35 -4.57
N ASP A 28 -10.55 9.45 -4.63
CA ASP A 28 -11.63 9.72 -3.67
C ASP A 28 -12.61 8.55 -3.50
N ALA A 29 -12.80 7.72 -4.54
CA ALA A 29 -13.70 6.57 -4.49
C ALA A 29 -13.05 5.30 -3.90
N THR A 30 -11.72 5.14 -4.01
CA THR A 30 -11.05 3.87 -3.71
C THR A 30 -10.15 3.92 -2.48
N TYR A 31 -9.71 5.12 -2.08
CA TYR A 31 -8.73 5.30 -1.01
C TYR A 31 -9.19 4.67 0.32
N ALA A 32 -10.38 5.04 0.80
CA ALA A 32 -10.84 4.60 2.10
C ALA A 32 -11.08 3.09 2.19
N ASP A 33 -11.56 2.45 1.12
CA ASP A 33 -11.86 1.02 1.13
C ASP A 33 -10.60 0.18 0.96
N LYS A 34 -9.64 0.61 0.12
CA LYS A 34 -8.35 -0.06 -0.02
C LYS A 34 -7.54 -0.08 1.27
N LEU A 35 -7.61 1.02 2.03
CA LEU A 35 -6.86 1.15 3.27
C LEU A 35 -7.42 0.31 4.43
N LYS A 36 -8.64 -0.24 4.31
CA LYS A 36 -9.24 -1.14 5.32
C LYS A 36 -8.70 -2.58 5.24
N GLU A 37 -7.84 -2.88 4.28
CA GLU A 37 -7.23 -4.19 4.20
C GLU A 37 -6.46 -4.48 5.49
N GLN A 38 -6.83 -5.57 6.15
CA GLN A 38 -6.28 -5.93 7.45
C GLN A 38 -4.87 -6.49 7.29
N ASP A 39 -4.04 -6.14 8.26
CA ASP A 39 -2.62 -6.46 8.28
C ASP A 39 -1.89 -6.01 6.99
N THR A 40 -2.26 -4.83 6.47
CA THR A 40 -1.60 -4.23 5.30
C THR A 40 -1.08 -2.84 5.62
N LEU A 41 0.18 -2.60 5.26
CA LEU A 41 0.83 -1.31 5.35
C LEU A 41 0.87 -0.63 3.99
N TRP A 42 0.23 0.53 3.89
CA TRP A 42 0.18 1.35 2.69
C TRP A 42 1.21 2.47 2.76
N PHE A 43 2.13 2.54 1.80
CA PHE A 43 3.01 3.69 1.62
C PHE A 43 2.54 4.54 0.44
N ILE A 44 2.07 5.76 0.72
CA ILE A 44 1.29 6.55 -0.24
C ILE A 44 1.99 7.87 -0.56
N LYS A 45 2.17 8.13 -1.86
CA LYS A 45 2.60 9.42 -2.39
C LYS A 45 1.41 10.28 -2.77
N PHE A 46 1.24 11.40 -2.07
CA PHE A 46 0.29 12.45 -2.43
C PHE A 46 1.00 13.50 -3.28
N PHE A 47 0.47 13.77 -4.47
CA PHE A 47 1.16 14.61 -5.46
C PHE A 47 0.19 15.47 -6.29
N ALA A 48 0.78 16.36 -7.09
CA ALA A 48 0.12 17.04 -8.20
C ALA A 48 0.97 16.90 -9.48
N PRO A 49 0.37 16.74 -10.67
CA PRO A 49 1.11 16.42 -11.90
C PRO A 49 2.02 17.56 -12.40
N TRP A 50 1.69 18.81 -12.05
CA TRP A 50 2.47 20.00 -12.42
C TRP A 50 3.67 20.24 -11.49
N CYS A 51 3.74 19.55 -10.34
CA CYS A 51 4.79 19.76 -9.35
C CYS A 51 6.15 19.17 -9.81
N GLY A 52 7.18 20.02 -9.90
CA GLY A 52 8.52 19.63 -10.35
C GLY A 52 9.16 18.51 -9.52
N HIS A 53 9.14 18.65 -8.19
CA HIS A 53 9.65 17.61 -7.28
C HIS A 53 8.91 16.27 -7.41
N CYS A 54 7.61 16.33 -7.71
CA CYS A 54 6.77 15.16 -7.88
C CYS A 54 7.15 14.40 -9.16
N LYS A 55 7.38 15.13 -10.26
CA LYS A 55 7.87 14.57 -11.52
C LYS A 55 9.25 13.93 -11.35
N ASN A 56 10.17 14.59 -10.65
CA ASN A 56 11.51 14.05 -10.41
C ASN A 56 11.49 12.76 -9.57
N MET A 57 10.55 12.64 -8.64
CA MET A 57 10.41 11.46 -7.79
C MET A 57 9.63 10.31 -8.46
N ALA A 58 8.86 10.59 -9.53
CA ALA A 58 8.00 9.59 -10.14
C ALA A 58 8.73 8.29 -10.56
N PRO A 59 9.90 8.33 -11.23
CA PRO A 59 10.61 7.12 -11.62
C PRO A 59 11.02 6.25 -10.42
N THR A 60 11.53 6.87 -9.35
CA THR A 60 11.92 6.14 -8.14
C THR A 60 10.72 5.56 -7.41
N TRP A 61 9.58 6.26 -7.42
CA TRP A 61 8.34 5.74 -6.84
C TRP A 61 7.82 4.50 -7.60
N GLU A 62 7.91 4.51 -8.93
CA GLU A 62 7.57 3.35 -9.76
C GLU A 62 8.54 2.17 -9.52
N GLN A 63 9.84 2.46 -9.38
CA GLN A 63 10.83 1.43 -9.02
C GLN A 63 10.57 0.83 -7.64
N LEU A 64 10.17 1.64 -6.66
CA LEU A 64 9.80 1.17 -5.33
C LEU A 64 8.62 0.21 -5.40
N GLY A 65 7.59 0.62 -6.14
CA GLY A 65 6.42 -0.20 -6.40
C GLY A 65 6.76 -1.59 -6.93
N LYS A 66 7.57 -1.64 -7.99
CA LYS A 66 8.11 -2.89 -8.55
C LYS A 66 8.96 -3.69 -7.57
N ALA A 67 9.80 -3.01 -6.79
CA ALA A 67 10.71 -3.66 -5.86
C ALA A 67 10.01 -4.28 -4.63
N LEU A 68 8.74 -3.93 -4.41
CA LEU A 68 7.88 -4.43 -3.34
C LEU A 68 6.69 -5.23 -3.90
N GLU A 69 6.68 -5.50 -5.21
CA GLU A 69 5.69 -6.38 -5.81
C GLU A 69 5.79 -7.78 -5.17
N GLY A 70 4.68 -8.24 -4.58
CA GLY A 70 4.63 -9.52 -3.88
C GLY A 70 5.20 -9.50 -2.45
N GLU A 71 5.65 -8.36 -1.94
CA GLU A 71 6.01 -8.22 -0.52
C GLU A 71 4.73 -8.30 0.33
N ALA A 72 4.65 -9.30 1.21
CA ALA A 72 3.42 -9.57 1.93
C ALA A 72 3.07 -8.45 2.92
N GLY A 73 1.84 -7.92 2.80
CA GLY A 73 1.32 -6.89 3.70
C GLY A 73 1.94 -5.50 3.50
N VAL A 74 2.56 -5.25 2.35
CA VAL A 74 3.06 -3.92 1.95
C VAL A 74 2.46 -3.55 0.59
N GLU A 75 1.85 -2.37 0.52
CA GLU A 75 1.26 -1.83 -0.70
C GLU A 75 1.79 -0.42 -0.97
N VAL A 76 2.11 -0.13 -2.23
CA VAL A 76 2.62 1.19 -2.66
C VAL A 76 1.52 1.92 -3.44
N GLY A 77 1.10 3.07 -2.92
CA GLY A 77 -0.01 3.85 -3.47
C GLY A 77 0.40 5.22 -3.98
N SER A 78 -0.45 5.82 -4.81
CA SER A 78 -0.37 7.24 -5.16
C SER A 78 -1.75 7.89 -5.24
N VAL A 79 -1.82 9.15 -4.83
CA VAL A 79 -3.03 9.98 -4.88
C VAL A 79 -2.70 11.28 -5.59
N ASP A 80 -3.39 11.56 -6.69
CA ASP A 80 -3.34 12.85 -7.36
C ASP A 80 -4.33 13.82 -6.68
N CYS A 81 -3.80 14.78 -5.94
CA CYS A 81 -4.59 15.75 -5.19
C CYS A 81 -5.29 16.80 -6.05
N THR A 82 -5.01 16.86 -7.36
CA THR A 82 -5.76 17.73 -8.27
C THR A 82 -7.13 17.14 -8.64
N THR A 83 -7.24 15.81 -8.62
CA THR A 83 -8.46 15.08 -8.94
C THR A 83 -9.11 14.43 -7.72
N SER A 84 -8.33 14.13 -6.67
CA SER A 84 -8.79 13.48 -5.43
C SER A 84 -8.69 14.45 -4.24
N LYS A 85 -9.44 15.56 -4.32
CA LYS A 85 -9.33 16.68 -3.36
C LYS A 85 -9.82 16.28 -1.98
N ALA A 86 -10.93 15.54 -1.89
CA ALA A 86 -11.50 15.17 -0.60
C ALA A 86 -10.54 14.28 0.20
N THR A 87 -9.91 13.32 -0.46
CA THR A 87 -8.87 12.46 0.12
C THR A 87 -7.70 13.29 0.63
N CYS A 88 -7.16 14.20 -0.19
CA CYS A 88 -5.99 14.98 0.20
C CYS A 88 -6.29 16.00 1.30
N THR A 89 -7.51 16.55 1.36
CA THR A 89 -7.95 17.36 2.50
C THR A 89 -8.04 16.52 3.77
N LYS A 90 -8.66 15.34 3.69
CA LYS A 90 -8.79 14.43 4.85
C LYS A 90 -7.43 13.94 5.36
N ALA A 91 -6.49 13.67 4.46
CA ALA A 91 -5.11 13.28 4.78
C ALA A 91 -4.20 14.48 5.12
N GLU A 92 -4.78 15.68 5.27
CA GLU A 92 -4.10 16.92 5.67
C GLU A 92 -2.88 17.28 4.79
N ILE A 93 -2.98 17.06 3.48
CA ILE A 93 -1.88 17.31 2.55
C ILE A 93 -1.74 18.81 2.29
N ARG A 94 -0.61 19.39 2.67
CA ARG A 94 -0.31 20.82 2.56
C ARG A 94 0.78 21.16 1.54
N SER A 95 1.55 20.17 1.08
CA SER A 95 2.64 20.35 0.13
C SER A 95 2.86 19.07 -0.70
N TYR A 96 3.60 19.19 -1.80
CA TYR A 96 3.86 18.08 -2.71
C TYR A 96 5.36 17.89 -3.03
N PRO A 97 5.81 16.63 -3.20
CA PRO A 97 5.11 15.41 -2.78
C PRO A 97 5.06 15.32 -1.25
N THR A 98 3.98 14.76 -0.70
CA THR A 98 3.90 14.33 0.70
C THR A 98 3.81 12.81 0.72
N LEU A 99 4.60 12.16 1.58
CA LEU A 99 4.67 10.71 1.69
C LEU A 99 4.21 10.30 3.09
N LYS A 100 3.20 9.44 3.17
CA LYS A 100 2.62 8.98 4.43
C LYS A 100 2.44 7.46 4.41
N VAL A 101 2.55 6.86 5.57
CA VAL A 101 2.36 5.44 5.81
C VAL A 101 1.08 5.25 6.60
N PHE A 102 0.30 4.25 6.21
CA PHE A 102 -0.92 3.84 6.89
C PHE A 102 -0.86 2.36 7.20
N TYR A 103 -1.32 1.95 8.38
CA TYR A 103 -1.46 0.55 8.76
C TYR A 103 -2.89 0.31 9.24
N ASN A 104 -3.57 -0.69 8.69
CA ASN A 104 -4.99 -0.98 8.97
C ASN A 104 -5.88 0.29 8.86
N GLY A 105 -5.59 1.10 7.85
CA GLY A 105 -6.33 2.33 7.53
C GLY A 105 -6.07 3.52 8.43
N GLN A 106 -5.18 3.41 9.42
CA GLN A 106 -4.77 4.50 10.28
C GLN A 106 -3.43 5.07 9.82
N GLU A 107 -3.29 6.39 9.80
CA GLU A 107 -1.99 7.02 9.56
C GLU A 107 -1.05 6.70 10.72
N VAL A 108 0.12 6.11 10.41
CA VAL A 108 1.14 5.81 11.41
C VAL A 108 2.29 6.80 11.38
N LYS A 109 2.69 7.26 10.19
CA LYS A 109 3.88 8.11 10.05
C LYS A 109 3.91 8.90 8.76
N SER A 110 4.47 10.10 8.82
CA SER A 110 4.89 10.87 7.65
C SER A 110 6.38 10.67 7.39
N TYR A 111 6.75 10.43 6.13
CA TYR A 111 8.14 10.21 5.73
C TYR A 111 8.83 11.51 5.33
N GLN A 112 10.04 11.72 5.84
CA GLN A 112 10.87 12.91 5.58
C GLN A 112 12.32 12.58 5.17
N GLY A 113 12.61 11.31 4.89
CA GLY A 113 13.96 10.83 4.56
C GLY A 113 14.37 11.02 3.10
N GLY A 114 15.43 10.31 2.71
CA GLY A 114 15.97 10.30 1.35
C GLY A 114 14.94 9.82 0.31
N ARG A 115 15.04 10.34 -0.93
CA ARG A 115 14.09 10.00 -2.00
C ARG A 115 14.64 9.00 -3.01
N ASP A 116 15.78 8.40 -2.72
CA ASP A 116 16.33 7.27 -3.46
C ASP A 116 15.61 5.96 -3.10
N LEU A 117 15.76 4.95 -3.96
CA LEU A 117 15.05 3.68 -3.86
C LEU A 117 15.34 2.95 -2.55
N GLU A 118 16.61 2.89 -2.14
CA GLU A 118 17.04 2.18 -0.94
C GLU A 118 16.46 2.82 0.31
N SER A 119 16.57 4.16 0.44
CA SER A 119 16.00 4.90 1.56
C SER A 119 14.49 4.69 1.73
N LEU A 120 13.74 4.61 0.62
CA LEU A 120 12.30 4.37 0.64
C LEU A 120 11.97 2.93 1.00
N LYS A 121 12.69 1.96 0.40
CA LYS A 121 12.49 0.53 0.63
C LYS A 121 12.82 0.13 2.06
N THR A 122 13.98 0.56 2.58
CA THR A 122 14.36 0.29 3.97
C THR A 122 13.33 0.85 4.93
N PHE A 123 12.89 2.09 4.73
CA PHE A 123 11.89 2.71 5.59
C PHE A 123 10.58 1.92 5.63
N VAL A 124 9.96 1.64 4.48
CA VAL A 124 8.64 1.00 4.47
C VAL A 124 8.66 -0.42 5.07
N LEU A 125 9.76 -1.16 4.87
CA LEU A 125 9.94 -2.48 5.49
C LEU A 125 10.14 -2.39 7.00
N GLN A 126 10.85 -1.37 7.49
CA GLN A 126 10.99 -1.12 8.93
C GLN A 126 9.64 -0.75 9.56
N GLU A 127 8.89 0.16 8.97
CA GLU A 127 7.55 0.53 9.46
C GLU A 127 6.59 -0.67 9.45
N ARG A 128 6.72 -1.58 8.48
CA ARG A 128 5.93 -2.82 8.43
C ARG A 128 6.25 -3.74 9.61
N ALA A 129 7.53 -3.95 9.88
CA ALA A 129 7.97 -4.73 11.03
C ALA A 129 7.54 -4.10 12.36
N GLU A 130 7.64 -2.78 12.49
CA GLU A 130 7.21 -2.05 13.69
C GLU A 130 5.70 -2.12 13.89
N ALA A 131 4.90 -1.89 12.84
CA ALA A 131 3.44 -1.91 12.90
C ALA A 131 2.91 -3.29 13.33
N THR A 132 3.42 -4.36 12.73
CA THR A 132 3.06 -5.74 13.09
C THR A 132 3.46 -6.10 14.52
N ALA A 133 4.66 -5.69 14.96
CA ALA A 133 5.10 -5.91 16.33
C ALA A 133 4.26 -5.15 17.36
N ASN A 134 3.77 -3.95 17.01
CA ASN A 134 2.90 -3.17 17.88
C ASN A 134 1.50 -3.77 17.97
N ALA A 135 0.91 -4.18 16.84
CA ALA A 135 -0.38 -4.86 16.82
C ALA A 135 -0.36 -6.15 17.67
N ALA A 136 0.69 -6.96 17.55
CA ALA A 136 0.83 -8.18 18.35
C ALA A 136 0.91 -7.91 19.86
N LYS A 137 1.49 -6.77 20.28
CA LYS A 137 1.54 -6.39 21.71
C LYS A 137 0.19 -5.92 22.22
N GLU A 138 -0.58 -5.20 21.40
CA GLU A 138 -1.93 -4.74 21.75
C GLU A 138 -2.88 -5.92 21.95
N ASP A 139 -2.82 -6.92 21.07
CA ASP A 139 -3.61 -8.15 21.20
C ASP A 139 -3.28 -8.90 22.50
N VAL A 140 -2.00 -8.97 22.88
CA VAL A 140 -1.57 -9.59 24.15
C VAL A 140 -2.04 -8.77 25.36
N ALA A 141 -2.05 -7.44 25.27
CA ALA A 141 -2.50 -6.56 26.34
C ALA A 141 -4.04 -6.54 26.52
N ALA A 142 -4.78 -6.98 25.52
CA ALA A 142 -6.24 -7.07 25.53
C ALA A 142 -6.77 -8.41 26.11
N LEU A 143 -5.88 -9.35 26.43
CA LEU A 143 -6.18 -10.64 27.09
C LEU A 143 -6.03 -10.54 28.61
#